data_AF-A0A815X0P9-F1
#
_entry.id   AF-A0A815X0P9-F1
#
_cell.length_a   1.000
_cell.length_b   1.000
_cell.length_c   1.000
_cell.angle_alpha   90.00
_cell.angle_beta   90.00
_cell.angle_gamma   90.00
#
_symmetry.space_group_name_H-M   'P 1'
#
loop_
_entity.id
_entity.type
_entity.pdbx_description
1 polymer ?
#
loop_
_entity_poly.entity_id
_entity_poly.type
_entity_poly.pdbx_seq_one_letter_code
_entity_poly.pdbx_strand_id
1 'polypeptide(L)' 'PPRIQIVKNLRICGDCHAAIKLISRIRRCEIVIRDANRIHHFSDGKCSCNDHF' A
#
# COMPACT_ATOMS: atom_id res chain seq x y z
N PRO A 1 0.91 -13.75 9.55
CA PRO A 1 -0.12 -13.11 8.72
C PRO A 1 0.21 -13.22 7.22
N PRO A 2 -0.78 -13.31 6.33
CA PRO A 2 -0.54 -13.40 4.88
C PRO A 2 0.08 -12.10 4.35
N ARG A 3 1.03 -12.20 3.42
CA ARG A 3 1.64 -11.09 2.70
C ARG A 3 1.03 -11.00 1.30
N ILE A 4 0.47 -9.84 0.95
CA ILE A 4 -0.19 -9.60 -0.34
C ILE A 4 0.76 -8.80 -1.23
N GLN A 5 0.92 -9.21 -2.49
CA GLN A 5 1.75 -8.52 -3.48
C GLN A 5 0.91 -8.15 -4.70
N ILE A 6 0.97 -6.88 -5.12
CA ILE A 6 0.19 -6.34 -6.24
C ILE A 6 1.12 -5.55 -7.14
N VAL A 7 0.99 -5.71 -8.46
CA VAL A 7 1.69 -4.90 -9.46
C VAL A 7 0.65 -4.20 -10.33
N LYS A 8 0.84 -2.90 -10.59
CA LYS A 8 -0.03 -2.12 -11.48
C LYS A 8 0.78 -1.09 -12.28
N ASN A 9 0.33 -0.78 -13.50
CA ASN A 9 1.01 0.18 -14.39
C ASN A 9 0.54 1.64 -14.23
N LEU A 10 -0.32 1.92 -13.25
CA LEU A 10 -0.78 3.28 -12.96
C LEU A 10 -0.21 3.72 -11.61
N ARG A 11 0.07 5.00 -11.40
CA ARG A 11 0.41 5.54 -10.06
C ARG A 11 -0.77 5.34 -9.10
N ILE A 12 -0.51 5.05 -7.83
CA ILE A 12 -1.57 5.04 -6.81
C ILE A 12 -2.02 6.48 -6.49
N CYS A 13 -3.33 6.73 -6.41
CA CYS A 13 -3.83 8.02 -5.93
C CYS A 13 -3.93 8.04 -4.40
N GLY A 14 -4.15 9.24 -3.83
CA GLY A 14 -4.27 9.42 -2.37
C GLY A 14 -5.38 8.58 -1.73
N ASP A 15 -6.55 8.48 -2.37
CA ASP A 15 -7.68 7.71 -1.84
C ASP A 15 -7.39 6.21 -1.80
N CYS A 16 -6.83 5.66 -2.88
CA CYS A 16 -6.39 4.27 -2.89
C CYS A 16 -5.32 4.03 -1.82
N HIS A 17 -4.38 4.96 -1.66
CA HIS A 17 -3.34 4.88 -0.64
C HIS A 17 -3.92 4.83 0.78
N ALA A 18 -4.88 5.70 1.08
CA ALA A 18 -5.58 5.73 2.37
C ALA A 18 -6.40 4.45 2.61
N ALA A 19 -7.11 3.95 1.59
CA ALA A 19 -7.87 2.71 1.68
C ALA A 19 -6.96 1.51 2.00
N ILE A 20 -5.80 1.41 1.33
CA ILE A 20 -4.88 0.27 1.52
C ILE A 20 -4.23 0.30 2.91
N LYS A 21 -3.89 1.48 3.44
CA LYS A 21 -3.48 1.63 4.84
C LYS A 21 -4.53 1.05 5.79
N LEU A 22 -5.80 1.47 5.64
CA LEU A 22 -6.89 0.98 6.47
C LEU A 22 -7.03 -0.54 6.39
N ILE A 23 -6.97 -1.10 5.18
CA ILE A 23 -7.05 -2.55 4.94
C ILE A 23 -5.91 -3.27 5.66
N SER A 24 -4.66 -2.79 5.53
CA SER A 24 -3.50 -3.39 6.19
C SER A 24 -3.66 -3.46 7.71
N ARG A 25 -4.19 -2.39 8.34
CA ARG A 25 -4.45 -2.34 9.79
C ARG A 25 -5.55 -3.30 10.21
N ILE A 26 -6.69 -3.30 9.52
CA ILE A 26 -7.86 -4.14 9.87
C ILE A 26 -7.52 -5.63 9.70
N ARG A 27 -6.86 -5.97 8.59
CA ARG A 27 -6.49 -7.36 8.27
C ARG A 27 -5.23 -7.83 8.98
N ARG A 28 -4.51 -6.93 9.66
CA ARG A 28 -3.20 -7.18 10.29
C ARG A 28 -2.26 -7.89 9.31
N CYS A 29 -2.20 -7.38 8.08
CA CYS A 29 -1.42 -7.96 6.99
C CYS A 29 -0.48 -6.93 6.36
N GLU A 30 0.58 -7.44 5.75
CA GLU A 30 1.47 -6.64 4.92
C GLU A 30 0.99 -6.65 3.47
N ILE A 31 0.93 -5.47 2.86
CA ILE A 31 0.58 -5.30 1.46
C ILE A 31 1.74 -4.58 0.77
N VAL A 32 2.30 -5.19 -0.26
CA VAL A 32 3.35 -4.57 -1.09
C VAL A 32 2.78 -4.28 -2.47
N ILE A 33 2.80 -3.01 -2.87
CA ILE A 33 2.30 -2.57 -4.17
C ILE A 33 3.43 -1.96 -4.96
N ARG A 34 3.75 -2.53 -6.12
CA ARG A 34 4.56 -1.86 -7.14
C ARG A 34 3.62 -1.12 -8.09
N ASP A 35 3.68 0.20 -8.07
CA ASP A 35 2.97 1.04 -9.03
C ASP A 35 3.94 1.54 -10.12
N ALA A 36 3.48 2.44 -11.00
CA ALA A 36 4.30 2.98 -12.09
C ALA A 36 5.53 3.78 -11.61
N ASN A 37 5.47 4.36 -10.41
CA ASN A 37 6.49 5.26 -9.88
C ASN A 37 7.44 4.57 -8.91
N ARG A 38 6.92 3.75 -8.00
CA ARG A 38 7.67 3.20 -6.87
C ARG A 38 7.01 1.96 -6.26
N ILE A 39 7.69 1.42 -5.26
CA ILE A 39 7.18 0.34 -4.41
C ILE A 39 6.67 0.95 -3.10
N HIS A 40 5.45 0.58 -2.72
CA HIS A 40 4.78 0.97 -1.50
C HIS A 40 4.69 -0.25 -0.58
N HIS A 41 5.19 -0.13 0.65
CA HIS A 41 5.03 -1.15 1.69
C HIS A 41 4.03 -0.68 2.73
N PHE A 42 2.88 -1.32 2.77
CA PHE A 42 1.82 -1.04 3.74
C PHE A 42 1.85 -2.05 4.89
N SER A 43 1.93 -1.53 6.11
CA SER A 43 1.85 -2.31 7.34
C SER A 43 1.27 -1.46 8.46
N ASP A 44 0.33 -2.03 9.23
CA ASP A 44 -0.32 -1.40 10.39
C ASP A 44 -0.84 0.04 10.13
N GLY A 45 -1.47 0.26 8.98
CA GLY A 45 -2.03 1.57 8.64
C GLY A 45 -1.02 2.60 8.16
N LYS A 46 0.24 2.22 7.95
CA LYS A 46 1.31 3.10 7.46
C LYS A 46 1.80 2.63 6.10
N CYS A 47 2.41 3.53 5.35
CA CYS A 47 3.11 3.21 4.11
C CYS A 47 4.55 3.73 4.15
N SER A 48 5.48 2.99 3.56
CA SER A 48 6.90 3.37 3.46
C SER A 48 7.16 4.64 2.63
N CYS A 49 6.21 5.10 1.82
CA CYS A 49 6.38 6.33 1.02
C CYS A 49 6.11 7.62 1.81
N ASN A 50 5.69 7.52 3.07
CA ASN A 50 5.39 8.65 3.96
C ASN A 50 4.40 9.67 3.34
N ASP A 51 3.42 9.17 2.56
CA ASP A 51 2.40 9.96 1.85
C ASP A 51 2.95 10.94 0.80
N HIS A 52 4.20 10.75 0.38
CA HIS A 52 4.71 11.34 -0.83
C HIS A 52 4.31 10.46 -2.02
N PHE A 53 3.05 10.59 -2.47
CA PHE A 53 2.52 9.87 -3.64
C PHE A 53 3.39 10.14 -4.87
#